data_AF-A0A8T4V1J0-F1
#
_entry.id   AF-A0A8T4V1J0-F1
#
_cell.length_a   1.000
_cell.length_b   1.000
_cell.length_c   1.000
_cell.angle_alpha   90.00
_cell.angle_beta   90.00
_cell.angle_gamma   90.00
#
_symmetry.space_group_name_H-M   'P 1'
#
loop_
_entity.id
_entity.type
_entity.pdbx_description
1 polymer ?
#
loop_
_entity_poly.entity_id
_entity_poly.type
_entity_poly.pdbx_seq_one_letter_code
_entity_poly.pdbx_strand_id
1 'polypeptide(L)'
;MRNSRKTKDKDKWFIELHHNLNVKTSIFHNNNLTIFESFVKYLKEEKSFNFHEISLLLNRDERNIWTVYKNAVKKGVLNEKKEA
;
A
#
# COMPACT_ATOMS: atom_id res chain seq x y z
N MET A 1 9.17 20.71 21.59
CA MET A 1 9.53 19.97 20.35
C MET A 1 8.27 19.48 19.64
N ARG A 2 7.76 20.26 18.68
CA ARG A 2 6.93 19.77 17.56
C ARG A 2 7.32 20.64 16.38
N ASN A 3 8.25 20.15 15.55
CA ASN A 3 8.64 20.85 14.33
C ASN A 3 7.44 20.87 13.37
N SER A 4 6.70 21.98 13.42
CA SER A 4 5.75 22.40 12.41
C SER A 4 6.55 22.65 11.13
N ARG A 5 6.74 21.60 10.33
CA ARG A 5 7.26 21.73 8.97
C ARG A 5 6.16 22.35 8.12
N LYS A 6 6.35 23.64 7.86
CA LYS A 6 5.71 24.49 6.85
C LYS A 6 5.06 23.66 5.74
N THR A 7 3.73 23.65 5.72
CA THR A 7 2.93 23.04 4.66
C THR A 7 2.52 24.13 3.68
N LYS A 8 3.51 24.73 3.00
CA LYS A 8 3.25 25.43 1.74
C LYS A 8 3.41 24.35 0.66
N ASP A 9 2.41 24.19 -0.20
CA ASP A 9 2.27 23.18 -1.28
C ASP A 9 1.43 21.92 -0.99
N LYS A 10 0.68 21.84 0.13
CA LYS A 10 -0.18 20.67 0.37
C LYS A 10 -1.43 20.59 -0.52
N ASP A 11 -1.84 21.69 -1.12
CA ASP A 11 -3.12 21.78 -1.83
C ASP A 11 -2.97 21.91 -3.36
N LYS A 12 -1.73 21.86 -3.89
CA LYS A 12 -1.46 22.09 -5.33
C LYS A 12 -1.43 20.81 -6.19
N TRP A 13 -1.66 19.64 -5.60
CA TRP A 13 -1.67 18.35 -6.30
C TRP A 13 -3.06 17.68 -6.34
N PHE A 14 -4.13 18.43 -6.03
CA PHE A 14 -5.51 18.06 -6.39
C PHE A 14 -5.70 18.15 -7.91
N ILE A 15 -4.86 17.45 -8.67
CA ILE A 15 -5.12 17.18 -10.07
C ILE A 15 -6.10 16.01 -10.10
N GLU A 16 -7.21 16.21 -10.78
CA GLU A 16 -8.18 15.18 -11.15
C GLU A 16 -7.44 13.94 -11.67
N LEU A 17 -7.34 12.91 -10.83
CA LEU A 17 -6.68 11.66 -11.19
C LEU A 17 -7.74 10.57 -11.28
N HIS A 18 -8.42 10.52 -12.43
CA HIS A 18 -9.14 9.32 -12.88
C HIS A 18 -8.12 8.25 -13.28
N HIS A 19 -7.39 7.71 -12.29
CA HIS A 19 -6.56 6.53 -12.49
C HIS A 19 -7.44 5.29 -12.51
N ASN A 20 -7.80 4.86 -13.71
CA ASN A 20 -8.40 3.54 -13.92
C ASN A 20 -7.31 2.48 -13.68
N LEU A 21 -7.21 2.00 -12.45
CA LEU A 21 -6.34 0.89 -12.09
C LEU A 21 -7.07 -0.42 -12.33
N ASN A 22 -6.70 -1.15 -13.37
CA ASN A 22 -7.29 -2.47 -13.63
C ASN A 22 -6.57 -3.52 -12.77
N VAL A 23 -7.30 -4.12 -11.85
CA VAL A 23 -6.76 -5.06 -10.86
C VAL A 23 -7.38 -6.44 -11.09
N LYS A 24 -6.54 -7.48 -11.18
CA LYS A 24 -7.03 -8.86 -11.26
C LYS A 24 -7.60 -9.26 -9.90
N THR A 25 -8.79 -9.83 -9.87
CA THR A 25 -9.42 -10.30 -8.62
C THR A 25 -8.64 -11.41 -7.92
N SER A 26 -7.77 -12.12 -8.65
CA SER A 26 -6.89 -13.16 -8.12
C SER A 26 -5.96 -12.68 -7.00
N ILE A 27 -5.64 -11.37 -6.93
CA ILE A 27 -4.78 -10.83 -5.85
C ILE A 27 -5.45 -10.93 -4.48
N PHE A 28 -6.78 -11.03 -4.44
CA PHE A 28 -7.57 -11.15 -3.22
C PHE A 28 -7.88 -12.59 -2.84
N HIS A 29 -7.32 -13.58 -3.55
CA HIS A 29 -7.55 -15.00 -3.25
C HIS A 29 -6.94 -15.42 -1.90
N ASN A 30 -5.94 -14.70 -1.39
CA ASN A 30 -5.33 -15.01 -0.11
C ASN A 30 -6.22 -14.58 1.06
N ASN A 31 -6.97 -15.52 1.62
CA ASN A 31 -7.89 -15.30 2.75
C ASN A 31 -7.19 -14.87 4.06
N ASN A 32 -5.87 -15.01 4.16
CA ASN A 32 -5.12 -14.57 5.35
C ASN A 32 -4.72 -13.09 5.29
N LEU A 33 -4.76 -12.50 4.09
CA LEU A 33 -4.52 -11.09 3.89
C LEU A 33 -5.84 -10.34 3.82
N THR A 34 -5.90 -9.20 4.50
CA THR A 34 -7.00 -8.26 4.29
C THR A 34 -6.94 -7.70 2.88
N ILE A 35 -8.06 -7.22 2.35
CA ILE A 35 -8.15 -6.57 1.03
C ILE A 35 -7.06 -5.48 0.90
N PHE A 36 -6.85 -4.69 1.95
CA PHE A 36 -5.86 -3.61 1.94
C PHE A 36 -4.41 -4.14 1.94
N GLU A 37 -4.12 -5.18 2.71
CA GLU A 37 -2.81 -5.84 2.71
C GLU A 37 -2.48 -6.44 1.34
N SER A 38 -3.43 -7.18 0.75
CA SER A 38 -3.29 -7.73 -0.60
C SER A 38 -3.06 -6.63 -1.65
N PHE A 39 -3.79 -5.52 -1.54
CA PHE A 39 -3.67 -4.43 -2.48
C PHE A 39 -2.35 -3.67 -2.35
N VAL A 40 -1.90 -3.36 -1.14
CA VAL A 40 -0.59 -2.72 -0.90
C VAL A 40 0.55 -3.64 -1.35
N LYS A 41 0.45 -4.94 -1.07
CA LYS A 41 1.42 -5.95 -1.53
C LYS A 41 1.49 -6.00 -3.05
N TYR A 42 0.34 -6.03 -3.74
CA TYR A 42 0.23 -5.96 -5.20
C TYR A 42 0.90 -4.71 -5.78
N LEU A 43 0.59 -3.53 -5.23
CA LEU A 43 1.17 -2.27 -5.70
C LEU A 43 2.69 -2.24 -5.52
N LYS A 44 3.19 -2.86 -4.45
CA LYS A 44 4.63 -2.91 -4.16
C LYS A 44 5.38 -3.93 -5.01
N GLU A 45 4.86 -5.14 -5.13
CA GLU A 45 5.57 -6.28 -5.73
C GLU A 45 5.28 -6.39 -7.23
N GLU A 46 4.00 -6.34 -7.63
CA GLU A 46 3.61 -6.52 -9.04
C GLU A 46 3.67 -5.22 -9.85
N LYS A 47 3.41 -4.07 -9.22
CA LYS A 47 3.50 -2.75 -9.88
C LYS A 47 4.78 -1.98 -9.57
N SER A 48 5.62 -2.50 -8.67
CA SER A 48 6.92 -1.92 -8.32
C SER A 48 6.87 -0.47 -7.80
N PHE A 49 5.75 0.01 -7.28
CA PHE A 49 5.65 1.35 -6.69
C PHE A 49 6.50 1.46 -5.42
N ASN A 50 7.03 2.65 -5.15
CA ASN A 50 7.66 2.96 -3.89
C ASN A 50 6.60 3.35 -2.82
N PHE A 51 6.99 3.36 -1.54
CA PHE A 51 6.02 3.61 -0.46
C PHE A 51 5.45 5.03 -0.51
N HIS A 52 6.23 6.00 -0.97
CA HIS A 52 5.78 7.37 -1.14
C HIS A 52 4.71 7.48 -2.25
N GLU A 53 4.91 6.86 -3.40
CA GLU A 53 3.95 6.80 -4.49
C GLU A 53 2.64 6.12 -4.07
N ILE A 54 2.73 4.99 -3.36
CA ILE A 54 1.56 4.31 -2.80
C ILE A 54 0.84 5.20 -1.78
N SER A 55 1.59 5.95 -0.97
CA SER A 55 1.03 6.87 0.02
C SER A 55 0.23 8.01 -0.63
N LEU A 56 0.72 8.54 -1.76
CA LEU A 56 0.04 9.55 -2.56
C LEU A 56 -1.18 8.96 -3.27
N LEU A 57 -1.02 7.80 -3.91
CA LEU A 57 -2.10 7.10 -4.64
C LEU A 57 -3.28 6.75 -3.74
N LEU A 58 -3.01 6.26 -2.52
CA LEU A 58 -4.03 5.83 -1.58
C LEU A 58 -4.46 6.94 -0.61
N ASN A 59 -3.83 8.12 -0.69
CA ASN A 59 -3.98 9.22 0.25
C ASN A 59 -3.88 8.75 1.71
N ARG A 60 -2.76 8.08 2.05
CA ARG A 60 -2.46 7.54 3.37
C ARG A 60 -1.04 7.91 3.78
N ASP A 61 -0.78 7.94 5.09
CA ASP A 61 0.58 8.15 5.59
C ASP A 61 1.51 6.99 5.14
N GLU A 62 2.71 7.32 4.68
CA GLU A 62 3.71 6.37 4.22
C GLU A 62 4.06 5.31 5.29
N ARG A 63 4.07 5.69 6.58
CA ARG A 63 4.33 4.74 7.69
C ARG A 63 3.23 3.70 7.81
N ASN A 64 1.98 4.09 7.50
CA ASN A 64 0.86 3.16 7.49
C ASN A 64 1.01 2.16 6.34
N ILE A 65 1.38 2.64 5.14
CA ILE A 65 1.64 1.76 3.99
C ILE A 65 2.75 0.76 4.30
N TRP A 66 3.86 1.22 4.88
CA TRP A 66 4.96 0.34 5.28
C TRP A 66 4.52 -0.73 6.30
N THR A 67 3.75 -0.32 7.31
CA THR A 67 3.26 -1.24 8.36
C THR A 67 2.36 -2.31 7.76
N VAL A 68 1.45 -1.92 6.87
CA VAL A 68 0.53 -2.83 6.16
C VAL A 68 1.30 -3.80 5.28
N TYR A 69 2.26 -3.31 4.48
CA TYR A 69 3.11 -4.18 3.67
C TYR A 69 3.88 -5.20 4.54
N LYS A 70 4.50 -4.74 5.64
CA LYS A 70 5.22 -5.61 6.56
C LYS A 70 4.33 -6.70 7.16
N ASN A 71 3.10 -6.34 7.55
CA ASN A 71 2.12 -7.31 8.05
C ASN A 71 1.71 -8.31 6.96
N ALA A 72 1.50 -7.84 5.73
CA ALA A 72 1.15 -8.68 4.59
C ALA A 72 2.26 -9.71 4.28
N VAL A 73 3.52 -9.27 4.24
CA VAL A 73 4.67 -10.16 4.04
C VAL A 73 4.78 -11.19 5.18
N LYS A 74 4.66 -10.74 6.44
CA LYS A 74 4.70 -11.64 7.59
C LYS A 74 3.62 -12.72 7.53
N LYS A 75 2.39 -12.34 7.17
CA LYS A 75 1.27 -13.29 7.03
C LYS A 75 1.45 -14.23 5.84
N GLY A 76 2.04 -13.75 4.73
CA GLY A 76 2.38 -14.59 3.58
C GLY A 76 3.41 -15.68 3.92
N VAL A 77 4.49 -15.31 4.60
CA VAL A 77 5.56 -16.26 5.02
C VAL A 77 5.05 -17.31 6.01
N LEU A 78 4.03 -16.99 6.82
CA LEU A 78 3.43 -17.93 7.76
C LEU A 78 2.58 -19.02 7.08
N ASN A 79 2.17 -18.84 5.81
CA ASN A 79 1.46 -19.88 5.07
C ASN A 79 2.41 -20.93 4.49
N GLU A 80 3.55 -20.50 3.93
CA GLU A 80 4.55 -21.41 3.36
C GLU A 80 5.08 -22.39 4.42
N LYS A 81 5.11 -21.98 5.69
CA LYS A 81 5.54 -22.83 6.82
C LYS A 81 4.45 -23.74 7.40
N LYS A 82 3.18 -23.55 7.04
CA LYS A 82 2.08 -24.44 7.48
C LYS A 82 1.88 -25.63 6.54
N GLU A 83 2.41 -25.54 5.33
CA GLU A 83 2.33 -26.57 4.29
C GLU A 83 3.63 -27.40 4.17
N ALA A 84 4.65 -27.10 4.98
CA ALA A 84 5.93 -27.81 5.09
C ALA A 84 6.02 -28.58 6.41
#